data_AF-A0A154PDC1-F1
#
_entry.id   AF-A0A154PDC1-F1
#
_cell.length_a   1.000
_cell.length_b   1.000
_cell.length_c   1.000
_cell.angle_alpha   90.00
_cell.angle_beta   90.00
_cell.angle_gamma   90.00
#
_symmetry.space_group_name_H-M   'P 1'
#
loop_
_entity.id
_entity.type
_entity.pdbx_description
1 polymer ?
#
loop_
_entity_poly.entity_id
_entity_poly.type
_entity_poly.pdbx_seq_one_letter_code
_entity_poly.pdbx_strand_id
1 'polypeptide(L)'
;KIDKAFYNSNIRINGERCLKKGSQVEVDDEIDIVVGRSPNNPGFLIVHRCIVLSASPDEDTIKVKLLSNKSLLIEDYNDPWNGVAN
;
A
#
# COMPACT_ATOMS: atom_id res chain seq x y z
N LYS A 1 -7.59 -11.47 -5.87
CA LYS A 1 -7.08 -10.16 -6.31
C LYS A 1 -5.94 -9.67 -5.41
N ILE A 2 -6.09 -9.61 -4.08
CA ILE A 2 -5.02 -9.19 -3.14
C ILE A 2 -3.84 -10.18 -3.08
N ASP A 3 -4.10 -11.49 -3.09
CA ASP A 3 -3.01 -12.49 -3.09
C ASP A 3 -2.08 -12.34 -4.31
N LYS A 4 -2.62 -12.06 -5.49
CA LYS A 4 -1.80 -11.81 -6.69
C LYS A 4 -0.95 -10.55 -6.52
N ALA A 5 -1.50 -9.48 -5.94
CA ALA A 5 -0.73 -8.26 -5.68
C ALA A 5 0.41 -8.49 -4.67
N PHE A 6 0.20 -9.33 -3.65
CA PHE A 6 1.26 -9.72 -2.72
C PHE A 6 2.36 -10.52 -3.44
N TYR A 7 2.01 -11.55 -4.21
CA TYR A 7 2.99 -12.34 -4.97
C TYR A 7 3.70 -11.55 -6.08
N ASN A 8 3.05 -10.52 -6.62
CA ASN A 8 3.66 -9.60 -7.59
C ASN A 8 4.56 -8.53 -6.96
N SER A 9 4.74 -8.53 -5.63
CA SER A 9 5.49 -7.48 -4.89
C SER A 9 4.91 -6.07 -5.08
N ASN A 10 3.59 -5.96 -5.22
CA ASN A 10 2.91 -4.69 -5.45
C ASN A 10 2.44 -4.02 -4.14
N ILE A 11 2.78 -4.60 -2.98
CA ILE A 11 2.39 -4.04 -1.67
C ILE A 11 3.62 -3.42 -1.00
N ARG A 12 3.49 -2.15 -0.63
CA ARG A 12 4.48 -1.41 0.16
C ARG A 12 3.87 -0.97 1.49
N ILE A 13 4.69 -0.96 2.54
CA ILE A 13 4.35 -0.37 3.84
C ILE A 13 5.39 0.71 4.09
N ASN A 14 4.98 1.96 4.25
CA ASN A 14 5.87 3.12 4.41
C ASN A 14 6.95 3.21 3.31
N GLY A 15 6.63 2.79 2.09
CA GLY A 15 7.55 2.74 0.94
C GLY A 15 8.45 1.49 0.85
N GLU A 16 8.48 0.64 1.87
CA GLU A 16 9.27 -0.58 1.89
C GLU A 16 8.47 -1.80 1.41
N ARG A 17 9.15 -2.82 0.87
CA ARG A 17 8.47 -4.05 0.40
C ARG A 17 7.88 -4.81 1.58
N CYS A 18 6.60 -5.19 1.46
CA CYS A 18 5.98 -6.09 2.41
C CYS A 18 6.48 -7.53 2.18
N LEU A 19 7.46 -7.97 2.98
CA LEU A 19 8.11 -9.28 2.81
C LEU A 19 7.27 -10.46 3.33
N LYS A 20 6.35 -10.21 4.27
CA LYS A 20 5.54 -11.24 4.93
C LYS A 20 4.07 -10.87 4.94
N LYS A 21 3.24 -11.86 4.63
CA LYS A 21 1.78 -11.76 4.79
C LYS A 21 1.44 -11.72 6.29
N GLY A 22 0.70 -10.69 6.71
CA GLY A 22 0.38 -10.45 8.12
C GLY A 22 1.45 -9.67 8.87
N SER A 23 2.17 -8.78 8.19
CA SER A 23 2.99 -7.77 8.87
C SER A 23 2.11 -6.90 9.76
N GLN A 24 2.57 -6.63 10.99
CA GLN A 24 1.89 -5.73 11.89
C GLN A 24 2.00 -4.30 11.36
N VAL A 25 0.91 -3.54 11.47
CA VAL A 25 0.85 -2.13 11.09
C VAL A 25 0.41 -1.32 12.31
N GLU A 26 0.96 -0.13 12.43
CA GLU A 26 0.67 0.81 13.51
C GLU A 26 -0.25 1.95 13.03
N VAL A 27 -0.68 2.80 13.95
CA VAL A 27 -1.38 4.05 13.60
C VAL A 27 -0.38 4.95 12.88
N ASP A 28 -0.87 5.66 11.87
CA ASP A 28 -0.14 6.51 10.92
C ASP A 28 0.67 5.78 9.84
N ASP A 29 0.68 4.43 9.84
CA ASP A 29 1.31 3.68 8.75
C ASP A 29 0.59 3.86 7.40
N GLU A 30 1.38 3.99 6.35
CA GLU A 30 0.94 4.07 4.96
C GLU A 30 1.09 2.71 4.28
N ILE A 31 -0.02 2.18 3.76
CA ILE A 31 -0.07 0.92 3.04
C ILE A 31 -0.41 1.23 1.59
N ASP A 32 0.55 1.00 0.70
CA ASP A 32 0.38 1.23 -0.73
C ASP A 32 0.22 -0.08 -1.49
N ILE A 33 -0.74 -0.09 -2.40
CA ILE A 33 -0.87 -1.11 -3.44
C ILE A 33 -0.55 -0.44 -4.77
N VAL A 34 0.58 -0.79 -5.37
CA VAL A 34 1.01 -0.29 -6.66
C VAL A 34 0.14 -0.91 -7.76
N VAL A 35 -0.54 -0.05 -8.51
CA VAL A 35 -1.35 -0.44 -9.68
C VAL A 35 -0.44 -0.59 -10.89
N GLY A 36 0.45 0.37 -11.09
CA GLY A 36 1.43 0.41 -12.16
C GLY A 36 2.09 1.77 -12.31
N ARG A 37 2.93 1.92 -13.33
CA ARG A 37 3.52 3.22 -13.71
C ARG A 37 2.48 4.10 -14.38
N SER A 38 2.62 5.41 -14.19
CA SER A 38 1.78 6.39 -14.86
C SER A 38 2.00 6.34 -16.38
N PRO A 39 0.94 6.30 -17.19
CA PRO A 39 1.07 6.29 -18.65
C PRO A 39 1.64 7.61 -19.19
N ASN A 40 1.50 8.70 -18.43
CA ASN A 40 1.94 10.04 -18.84
C ASN A 40 3.41 10.33 -18.48
N ASN A 41 3.92 9.71 -17.42
CA ASN A 41 5.30 9.89 -16.98
C ASN A 41 5.80 8.61 -16.28
N PRO A 42 6.75 7.86 -16.89
CA PRO A 42 7.29 6.62 -16.34
C PRO A 42 8.00 6.76 -14.99
N GLY A 43 8.36 7.98 -14.57
CA GLY A 43 8.97 8.27 -13.27
C GLY A 43 7.98 8.30 -12.10
N PHE A 44 6.67 8.22 -12.37
CA PHE A 44 5.63 8.22 -11.35
C PHE A 44 4.88 6.88 -11.33
N LEU A 45 4.41 6.52 -10.14
CA LEU A 45 3.57 5.35 -9.87
C LEU A 45 2.15 5.78 -9.53
N ILE A 46 1.19 4.99 -10.01
CA ILE A 46 -0.20 5.06 -9.57
C ILE A 46 -0.39 4.00 -8.49
N VAL A 47 -0.77 4.45 -7.30
CA VAL A 47 -0.95 3.58 -6.13
C VAL A 47 -2.33 3.76 -5.51
N HIS A 48 -2.79 2.72 -4.82
CA HIS A 48 -3.89 2.79 -3.87
C HIS A 48 -3.29 2.88 -2.47
N ARG A 49 -3.41 4.04 -1.82
CA ARG A 49 -2.88 4.28 -0.48
C ARG A 49 -3.97 4.12 0.56
N CYS A 50 -3.68 3.37 1.62
CA CYS A 50 -4.47 3.32 2.82
C CYS A 50 -3.61 3.78 4.00
N ILE A 51 -4.08 4.77 4.76
CA ILE A 51 -3.40 5.25 5.97
C ILE A 51 -4.22 4.85 7.19
N VAL A 52 -3.58 4.28 8.21
CA VAL A 52 -4.25 3.92 9.46
C VAL A 52 -4.42 5.18 10.32
N LEU A 53 -5.63 5.71 10.43
CA LEU A 53 -5.88 6.93 11.20
C LEU A 53 -6.05 6.68 12.70
N SER A 54 -6.63 5.54 13.07
CA SER A 54 -6.82 5.15 14.46
C SER A 54 -7.17 3.68 14.57
N ALA A 55 -6.70 3.01 15.61
CA ALA A 55 -7.15 1.69 16.02
C ALA A 55 -7.62 1.76 17.48
N SER A 56 -8.85 1.31 17.74
CA SER A 56 -9.42 1.24 19.09
C SER A 56 -10.03 -0.15 19.33
N PRO A 57 -9.84 -0.75 20.51
CA PRO A 57 -10.54 -1.97 20.88
C PRO A 57 -12.06 -1.73 20.95
N ASP A 58 -12.85 -2.71 20.53
CA ASP A 58 -14.31 -2.67 20.50
C ASP A 58 -14.87 -4.05 20.83
N GLU A 59 -15.35 -4.23 22.07
CA GLU A 59 -15.78 -5.52 22.64
C GLU A 59 -14.82 -6.69 22.32
N ASP A 60 -15.14 -7.53 21.34
CA ASP A 60 -14.34 -8.68 20.89
C ASP A 60 -13.58 -8.43 19.56
N THR A 61 -13.52 -7.17 19.12
CA THR A 61 -12.98 -6.75 17.82
C THR A 61 -12.08 -5.53 17.95
N ILE A 62 -11.42 -5.16 16.84
CA ILE A 62 -10.65 -3.91 16.74
C ILE A 62 -11.32 -3.05 15.69
N LYS A 63 -11.79 -1.87 16.10
CA LYS A 63 -12.33 -0.86 15.19
C LYS A 63 -11.16 -0.02 14.66
N VAL A 64 -10.95 -0.08 13.35
CA VAL A 64 -9.89 0.66 12.66
C VAL A 64 -10.51 1.71 11.74
N LYS A 65 -10.03 2.95 11.82
CA LYS A 65 -10.33 3.99 10.84
C LYS A 65 -9.19 4.07 9.84
N LEU A 66 -9.53 4.02 8.55
CA LEU A 66 -8.58 4.09 7.45
C LEU A 66 -8.92 5.28 6.56
N LEU A 67 -7.90 6.02 6.12
CA LEU A 67 -8.01 6.94 5.01
C LEU A 67 -7.63 6.19 3.73
N SER A 68 -8.56 6.04 2.79
CA SER A 68 -8.31 5.32 1.53
C SER A 68 -8.27 6.26 0.34
N ASN A 69 -7.16 6.28 -0.39
CA ASN A 69 -6.97 6.96 -1.65
C ASN A 69 -6.87 5.92 -2.77
N LYS A 70 -7.90 5.87 -3.64
CA LYS A 70 -8.00 4.87 -4.71
C LYS A 70 -7.22 5.19 -5.97
N SER A 71 -6.55 6.34 -6.05
CA SER A 71 -5.71 6.68 -7.19
C SER A 71 -4.82 7.86 -6.80
N LEU A 72 -3.69 7.55 -6.17
CA LEU A 72 -2.67 8.52 -5.81
C LEU A 72 -1.50 8.40 -6.79
N LEU A 73 -1.05 9.54 -7.31
CA LEU A 73 0.16 9.61 -8.12
C LEU A 73 1.33 9.97 -7.19
N ILE A 74 2.33 9.11 -7.12
CA ILE A 74 3.53 9.30 -6.31
C ILE A 74 4.78 9.15 -7.17
N GLU A 75 5.89 9.70 -6.71
CA GLU A 75 7.21 9.38 -7.27
C GLU A 75 7.58 7.93 -6.96
N ASP A 76 8.52 7.35 -7.73
CA ASP A 76 9.02 6.01 -7.43
C ASP A 76 9.69 5.97 -6.04
N TYR A 77 9.63 4.82 -5.39
CA TYR A 77 10.20 4.65 -4.06
C TYR A 77 11.73 4.63 -4.12
N ASN A 78 12.39 4.87 -2.98
CA ASN A 78 13.84 4.74 -2.85
C ASN A 78 14.35 3.36 -3.29
N ASP A 79 13.56 2.31 -3.05
CA ASP A 79 13.73 0.99 -3.67
C ASP A 79 12.75 0.84 -4.84
N PRO A 80 13.21 1.01 -6.10
CA PRO A 80 12.34 1.12 -7.25
C PRO A 80 11.38 -0.05 -7.39
N TRP A 81 10.12 0.24 -7.72
CA TRP A 81 9.16 -0.81 -7.98
C TRP A 81 9.40 -1.44 -9.37
N ASN A 82 9.76 -2.72 -9.35
CA ASN A 82 10.01 -3.56 -10.53
C ASN A 82 8.93 -4.64 -10.72
N GLY A 83 7.77 -4.47 -10.08
CA GLY A 83 6.66 -5.44 -10.15
C GLY A 83 5.94 -5.42 -11.49
N VAL A 84 5.06 -6.40 -11.69
CA VAL A 84 4.20 -6.46 -12.87
C VAL A 84 2.90 -5.72 -12.55
N ALA A 85 2.53 -4.77 -13.42
CA ALA A 85 1.26 -4.06 -13.33
C ALA A 85 0.09 -5.06 -13.40
N ASN A 86 -0.98 -4.80 -12.62
CA ASN A 86 -2.16 -5.67 -12.57
C ASN A 86 -3.14 -5.44 -13.73
#